data_AF-A0A553MTH6-F1
#
_entry.id   AF-A0A553MTH6-F1
#
_cell.length_a   1.000
_cell.length_b   1.000
_cell.length_c   1.000
_cell.angle_alpha   90.00
_cell.angle_beta   90.00
_cell.angle_gamma   90.00
#
_symmetry.space_group_name_H-M   'P 1'
#
loop_
_entity.id
_entity.type
_entity.pdbx_description
1 polymer ?
#
loop_
_entity_poly.entity_id
_entity_poly.type
_entity_poly.pdbx_seq_one_letter_code
_entity_poly.pdbx_strand_id
1 'polypeptide(L)'
;MMPIGALNPKRAAFFSERFESWEDEQVPKFHYGTHYSTSSFTQMWLLRIEPFTTFFLNFQGGKFDHADRTFSSVSRAWRNCQRDTSDVKELIPEFFYLPEMFVNSNNYNLGVMDDGTVVSDVELPHWAKSPEEFVRINRL
;
A
#
# COMPACT_ATOMS: atom_id res chain seq x y z
N MET A 1 14.99 -3.94 15.14
CA MET A 1 14.09 -3.51 14.05
C MET A 1 12.66 -3.63 14.57
N MET A 2 11.79 -2.64 14.33
CA MET A 2 10.38 -2.65 14.79
C MET A 2 9.45 -2.95 13.60
N PRO A 3 8.37 -3.74 13.77
CA PRO A 3 7.39 -3.95 12.71
C PRO A 3 6.62 -2.65 12.41
N ILE A 4 6.03 -2.54 11.20
CA ILE A 4 5.22 -1.37 10.79
C ILE A 4 4.23 -0.96 11.87
N GLY A 5 3.48 -1.92 12.42
CA GLY A 5 2.48 -1.70 13.47
C GLY A 5 2.99 -0.97 14.71
N ALA A 6 4.28 -1.10 15.02
CA ALA A 6 4.91 -0.53 16.21
C ALA A 6 5.62 0.82 15.98
N LEU A 7 5.73 1.30 14.73
CA LEU A 7 6.46 2.53 14.41
C LEU A 7 5.76 3.79 14.96
N ASN A 8 4.43 3.82 14.95
CA ASN A 8 3.64 4.90 15.54
C ASN A 8 3.27 4.53 16.99
N PRO A 9 3.76 5.26 18.01
CA PRO A 9 3.53 4.92 19.42
C PRO A 9 2.06 4.84 19.82
N LYS A 10 1.22 5.72 19.27
CA LYS A 10 -0.23 5.70 19.56
C LYS A 10 -0.88 4.43 19.03
N ARG A 11 -0.45 3.97 17.85
CA ARG A 11 -0.97 2.75 17.24
C ARG A 11 -0.39 1.50 17.89
N ALA A 12 0.88 1.54 18.29
CA ALA A 12 1.50 0.47 19.07
C ALA A 12 0.73 0.22 20.37
N ALA A 13 0.38 1.29 21.11
CA ALA A 13 -0.41 1.18 22.32
C ALA A 13 -1.79 0.54 22.06
N PHE A 14 -2.49 0.95 21.00
CA PHE A 14 -3.75 0.32 20.59
C PHE A 14 -3.60 -1.19 20.32
N PHE A 15 -2.56 -1.61 19.61
CA PHE A 15 -2.33 -3.02 19.34
C PHE A 15 -1.96 -3.82 20.60
N SER A 16 -1.19 -3.22 21.51
CA SER A 16 -0.87 -3.83 22.80
C SER A 16 -2.12 -4.00 23.67
N GLU A 17 -2.96 -2.96 23.78
CA GLU A 17 -4.21 -3.02 24.54
C GLU A 17 -5.14 -4.09 23.98
N ARG A 18 -5.35 -4.11 22.65
CA ARG A 18 -6.15 -5.14 21.98
C ARG A 18 -5.64 -6.56 22.27
N PHE A 19 -4.33 -6.75 22.24
CA PHE A 19 -3.71 -8.05 22.53
C PHE A 19 -3.95 -8.44 24.00
N GLU A 20 -3.72 -7.52 24.93
CA GLU A 20 -3.86 -7.75 26.37
C GLU A 20 -5.31 -8.07 26.75
N SER A 21 -6.28 -7.30 26.22
CA SER A 21 -7.71 -7.46 26.50
C SER A 21 -8.38 -8.59 25.71
N TRP A 22 -7.66 -9.31 24.86
CA TRP A 22 -8.23 -10.38 24.04
C TRP A 22 -8.59 -11.60 24.91
N GLU A 23 -9.88 -11.93 24.94
CA GLU A 23 -10.44 -13.10 25.65
C GLU A 23 -11.27 -13.92 24.67
N ASP A 24 -10.63 -14.92 24.05
CA ASP A 24 -11.28 -15.88 23.16
C ASP A 24 -10.65 -17.25 23.41
N GLU A 25 -11.47 -18.27 23.66
CA GLU A 25 -11.00 -19.63 23.97
C GLU A 25 -10.50 -20.39 22.73
N GLN A 26 -10.94 -19.99 21.53
CA GLN A 26 -10.63 -20.68 20.28
C GLN A 26 -9.58 -19.94 19.45
N VAL A 27 -9.55 -18.61 19.53
CA VAL A 27 -8.66 -17.76 18.74
C VAL A 27 -7.52 -17.22 19.62
N PRO A 28 -6.25 -17.61 19.35
CA PRO A 28 -5.11 -17.07 20.07
C PRO A 28 -5.02 -15.54 19.99
N LYS A 29 -4.45 -14.91 21.03
CA LYS A 29 -4.22 -13.46 21.04
C LYS A 29 -3.29 -13.05 19.89
N PHE A 30 -3.59 -11.92 19.26
CA PHE A 30 -2.78 -11.36 18.16
C PHE A 30 -2.78 -9.84 18.19
N HIS A 31 -1.71 -9.24 17.66
CA HIS A 31 -1.60 -7.79 17.54
C HIS A 31 -2.28 -7.29 16.26
N TYR A 32 -2.12 -8.00 15.14
CA TYR A 32 -2.57 -7.54 13.83
C TYR A 32 -3.55 -8.56 13.23
N GLY A 33 -4.76 -8.11 12.90
CA GLY A 33 -5.74 -8.93 12.15
C GLY A 33 -5.45 -8.98 10.64
N THR A 34 -4.42 -8.27 10.21
CA THR A 34 -4.00 -8.13 8.81
C THR A 34 -2.52 -8.48 8.69
N HIS A 35 -2.14 -9.04 7.55
CA HIS A 35 -0.76 -9.47 7.31
C HIS A 35 0.01 -8.42 6.50
N TYR A 36 1.33 -8.32 6.70
CA TYR A 36 2.17 -7.34 6.01
C TYR A 36 2.39 -7.65 4.51
N SER A 37 2.19 -8.91 4.13
CA SER A 37 2.32 -9.42 2.75
C SER A 37 1.06 -10.17 2.37
N THR A 38 0.38 -9.71 1.32
CA THR A 38 -0.81 -10.36 0.74
C THR A 38 -0.76 -10.24 -0.78
N SER A 39 -1.41 -11.16 -1.49
CA SER A 39 -1.55 -11.07 -2.95
C SER A 39 -2.27 -9.78 -3.37
N SER A 40 -3.28 -9.35 -2.60
CA SER A 40 -4.00 -8.10 -2.82
C SER A 40 -3.07 -6.89 -2.75
N PHE A 41 -2.12 -6.85 -1.81
CA PHE A 41 -1.13 -5.76 -1.74
C PHE A 41 -0.18 -5.78 -2.93
N THR A 42 0.32 -6.95 -3.35
CA THR A 42 1.16 -7.04 -4.55
C THR A 42 0.43 -6.52 -5.79
N GLN A 43 -0.83 -6.92 -5.98
CA GLN A 43 -1.66 -6.43 -7.10
C GLN A 43 -1.93 -4.93 -7.01
N MET A 44 -2.17 -4.39 -5.80
CA MET A 44 -2.37 -2.95 -5.59
C MET A 44 -1.10 -2.15 -5.90
N TRP A 45 0.07 -2.63 -5.47
CA TRP A 45 1.35 -1.98 -5.75
C TRP A 45 1.67 -1.98 -7.25
N LEU A 46 1.41 -3.09 -7.92
CA LEU A 46 1.75 -3.31 -9.33
C LEU A 46 0.58 -3.04 -10.28
N LEU A 47 -0.45 -2.32 -9.83
CA LEU A 47 -1.70 -2.08 -10.58
C LEU A 47 -1.49 -1.54 -12.01
N ARG A 48 -0.36 -0.87 -12.26
CA ARG A 48 -0.05 -0.23 -13.55
C ARG A 48 0.69 -1.15 -14.52
N ILE A 49 1.01 -2.38 -14.12
CA ILE A 49 1.81 -3.34 -14.89
C ILE A 49 0.99 -4.61 -15.16
N GLU A 50 0.96 -5.07 -16.41
CA GLU A 50 0.47 -6.42 -16.73
C GLU A 50 1.47 -7.51 -16.32
N PRO A 51 1.00 -8.68 -15.84
CA PRO A 51 -0.39 -9.14 -15.78
C PRO A 51 -1.16 -8.73 -14.51
N PHE A 52 -0.57 -7.90 -13.64
CA PHE A 52 -1.16 -7.56 -12.33
C PHE A 52 -2.41 -6.71 -12.44
N THR A 53 -2.51 -5.83 -13.44
CA THR A 53 -3.76 -5.13 -13.77
C THR A 53 -4.89 -6.13 -14.04
N THR A 54 -4.66 -7.12 -14.90
CA THR A 54 -5.64 -8.17 -15.21
C THR A 54 -6.02 -8.96 -13.96
N PHE A 55 -5.05 -9.33 -13.13
CA PHE A 55 -5.33 -10.03 -11.87
C PHE A 55 -6.15 -9.20 -10.90
N PHE A 56 -5.84 -7.90 -10.77
CA PHE A 56 -6.59 -6.97 -9.92
C PHE A 56 -8.03 -6.82 -10.39
N LEU A 57 -8.24 -6.61 -11.69
CA LEU A 57 -9.58 -6.49 -12.27
C LEU A 57 -10.40 -7.77 -12.06
N ASN A 58 -9.80 -8.94 -12.29
CA ASN A 58 -10.48 -10.22 -12.05
C ASN A 58 -10.88 -10.38 -10.59
N PHE A 59 -10.02 -9.98 -9.65
CA PHE A 59 -10.30 -10.04 -8.22
C PHE A 59 -11.41 -9.05 -7.80
N GLN A 60 -11.49 -7.88 -8.44
CA GLN A 60 -12.44 -6.81 -8.11
C GLN A 60 -13.75 -6.83 -8.93
N GLY A 61 -14.02 -7.90 -9.67
CA GLY A 61 -15.26 -8.05 -10.45
C GLY A 61 -15.28 -7.22 -11.74
N GLY A 62 -14.12 -7.05 -12.38
CA GLY A 62 -13.96 -6.47 -13.72
C GLY A 62 -13.78 -4.95 -13.75
N LYS A 63 -13.60 -4.30 -12.60
CA LYS A 63 -13.43 -2.84 -12.51
C LYS A 63 -12.29 -2.46 -11.57
N PHE A 64 -11.72 -1.27 -11.78
CA PHE A 64 -10.80 -0.67 -10.82
C PHE A 64 -11.50 -0.34 -9.50
N ASP A 65 -10.73 -0.25 -8.43
CA ASP A 65 -11.24 0.15 -7.11
C ASP A 65 -11.49 1.66 -7.05
N HIS A 66 -12.08 2.13 -5.95
CA HIS A 66 -12.26 3.55 -5.68
C HIS A 66 -10.91 4.28 -5.70
N ALA A 67 -10.84 5.43 -6.37
CA ALA A 67 -9.61 6.21 -6.55
C ALA A 67 -8.90 6.54 -5.21
N ASP A 68 -9.66 6.83 -4.15
CA ASP A 68 -9.13 7.07 -2.80
C ASP A 68 -8.47 5.86 -2.12
N ARG A 69 -8.76 4.64 -2.59
CA ARG A 69 -8.12 3.41 -2.10
C ARG A 69 -7.01 2.92 -3.02
N THR A 70 -7.02 3.30 -4.29
CA THR A 70 -5.98 2.96 -5.25
C THR A 70 -4.62 3.51 -4.83
N PHE A 71 -3.55 2.75 -5.06
CA PHE A 71 -2.19 3.24 -4.88
C PHE A 71 -1.88 4.38 -5.85
N SER A 72 -1.83 5.60 -5.35
CA SER A 72 -1.67 6.83 -6.12
C SER A 72 -0.53 7.72 -5.63
N SER A 73 -0.02 7.50 -4.42
CA SER A 73 1.01 8.36 -3.81
C SER A 73 1.81 7.56 -2.79
N VAL A 74 3.15 7.64 -2.88
CA VAL A 74 4.06 6.99 -1.93
C VAL A 74 3.87 7.57 -0.53
N SER A 75 3.73 8.90 -0.44
CA SER A 75 3.51 9.61 0.83
C SER A 75 2.18 9.22 1.47
N ARG A 76 1.11 9.11 0.68
CA ARG A 76 -0.19 8.64 1.16
C ARG A 76 -0.12 7.19 1.64
N ALA A 77 0.50 6.30 0.87
CA ALA A 77 0.61 4.89 1.22
C ALA A 77 1.39 4.67 2.52
N TRP A 78 2.47 5.44 2.74
CA TRP A 78 3.21 5.46 4.00
C TRP A 78 2.37 6.00 5.16
N ARG A 79 1.66 7.12 4.95
CA ARG A 79 0.79 7.70 5.98
C ARG A 79 -0.31 6.73 6.41
N ASN A 80 -0.90 6.02 5.46
CA ASN A 80 -1.95 5.03 5.72
C ASN A 80 -1.41 3.89 6.59
N CYS A 81 -0.28 3.29 6.24
CA CYS A 81 0.32 2.24 7.07
C CYS A 81 0.93 2.74 8.38
N GLN A 82 0.82 4.03 8.72
CA GLN A 82 1.15 4.57 10.04
C GLN A 82 -0.10 4.91 10.86
N ARG A 83 -1.30 4.93 10.27
CA ARG A 83 -2.53 5.43 10.90
C ARG A 83 -3.65 4.42 10.91
N ASP A 84 -3.86 3.71 9.81
CA ASP A 84 -4.89 2.69 9.71
C ASP A 84 -4.47 1.44 10.51
N THR A 85 -5.37 0.94 11.34
CA THR A 85 -5.17 -0.25 12.17
C THR A 85 -5.23 -1.55 11.37
N SER A 86 -5.77 -1.48 10.15
CA SER A 86 -5.86 -2.59 9.19
C SER A 86 -4.78 -2.53 8.11
N ASP A 87 -3.89 -1.53 8.16
CA ASP A 87 -2.79 -1.38 7.20
C ASP A 87 -1.43 -1.48 7.90
N VAL A 88 -0.87 -2.69 7.86
CA VAL A 88 0.48 -3.01 8.32
C VAL A 88 1.36 -3.50 7.17
N LYS A 89 1.04 -3.11 5.93
CA LYS A 89 1.72 -3.60 4.73
C LYS A 89 3.20 -3.18 4.71
N GLU A 90 4.04 -4.11 4.27
CA GLU A 90 5.46 -3.88 4.00
C GLU A 90 5.69 -3.63 2.50
N LEU A 91 6.88 -3.14 2.16
CA LEU A 91 7.27 -2.93 0.77
C LEU A 91 7.53 -4.28 0.06
N ILE A 92 7.43 -4.23 -1.27
CA ILE A 92 7.80 -5.34 -2.18
C ILE A 92 9.16 -5.06 -2.84
N PRO A 93 9.87 -6.09 -3.34
CA PRO A 93 11.16 -5.92 -4.01
C PRO A 93 11.19 -4.88 -5.14
N GLU A 94 10.08 -4.72 -5.86
CA GLU A 94 9.93 -3.84 -7.02
C GLU A 94 10.16 -2.36 -6.68
N PHE A 95 9.95 -1.94 -5.43
CA PHE A 95 10.32 -0.59 -4.97
C PHE A 95 11.81 -0.26 -5.13
N PHE A 96 12.65 -1.29 -5.27
CA PHE A 96 14.11 -1.18 -5.29
C PHE A 96 14.72 -1.43 -6.67
N TYR A 97 13.92 -1.78 -7.69
CA TYR A 97 14.44 -1.98 -9.04
C TYR A 97 13.47 -1.68 -10.20
N LEU A 98 12.16 -1.49 -9.98
CA LEU A 98 11.15 -1.45 -11.04
C LEU A 98 10.45 -0.08 -11.12
N PRO A 99 11.02 0.92 -11.79
CA PRO A 99 10.42 2.25 -11.91
C PRO A 99 9.06 2.27 -12.62
N GLU A 100 8.80 1.30 -13.50
CA GLU A 100 7.59 1.19 -14.31
C GLU A 100 6.32 1.07 -13.46
N MET A 101 6.42 0.56 -12.21
CA MET A 101 5.25 0.41 -11.35
C MET A 101 4.63 1.75 -10.93
N PHE A 102 5.40 2.83 -11.04
CA PHE A 102 4.97 4.18 -10.68
C PHE A 102 4.37 4.96 -11.86
N VAL A 103 4.40 4.40 -13.08
CA VAL A 103 3.96 5.09 -14.31
C VAL A 103 2.76 4.38 -14.90
N ASN A 104 1.72 5.13 -15.24
CA ASN A 104 0.54 4.64 -15.94
C ASN A 104 0.76 4.61 -17.46
N SER A 105 1.77 3.86 -17.91
CA SER A 105 2.15 3.77 -19.33
C SER A 105 1.03 3.23 -20.22
N ASN A 106 0.09 2.47 -19.66
CA ASN A 106 -1.05 1.89 -20.36
C ASN A 106 -2.27 2.84 -20.43
N ASN A 107 -2.16 4.06 -19.87
CA ASN A 107 -3.24 5.06 -19.84
C ASN A 107 -4.55 4.52 -19.24
N TYR A 108 -4.46 3.72 -18.18
CA TYR A 108 -5.63 3.21 -17.47
C TYR A 108 -6.45 4.36 -16.87
N ASN A 109 -7.78 4.24 -16.92
CA ASN A 109 -8.67 5.13 -16.19
C ASN A 109 -8.78 4.65 -14.73
N LEU A 110 -7.97 5.23 -13.85
CA LEU A 110 -7.93 4.89 -12.42
C LEU A 110 -8.89 5.75 -11.58
N GLY A 111 -9.72 6.55 -12.23
CA GLY A 111 -10.73 7.40 -11.60
C GLY A 111 -10.20 8.74 -11.08
N VAL A 112 -11.04 9.40 -10.30
CA VAL A 112 -10.80 10.70 -9.68
C VAL A 112 -11.13 10.57 -8.20
N MET A 113 -10.25 11.06 -7.34
CA MET A 113 -10.46 11.07 -5.89
C MET A 113 -11.57 12.04 -5.50
N ASP A 114 -12.06 11.91 -4.27
CA ASP A 114 -13.10 12.79 -3.72
C ASP A 114 -12.68 14.28 -3.69
N ASP A 115 -11.37 14.57 -3.62
CA ASP A 115 -10.83 15.93 -3.67
C ASP A 115 -10.66 16.50 -5.10
N GLY A 116 -11.04 15.72 -6.12
CA GLY A 116 -10.93 16.08 -7.54
C GLY A 116 -9.60 15.71 -8.19
N THR A 117 -8.65 15.12 -7.47
CA THR A 117 -7.36 14.69 -8.02
C THR A 117 -7.54 13.50 -8.95
N VAL A 118 -7.09 13.64 -10.20
CA VAL A 118 -7.11 12.54 -11.19
C VAL A 118 -6.01 11.54 -10.84
N VAL A 119 -6.35 10.25 -10.79
CA VAL A 119 -5.37 9.19 -10.55
C VAL A 119 -4.78 8.72 -11.88
N SER A 120 -3.45 8.85 -12.01
CA SER A 120 -2.71 8.31 -13.15
C SER A 120 -1.36 7.78 -12.67
N ASP A 121 -0.25 8.47 -12.93
CA ASP A 121 1.06 8.16 -12.36
C ASP A 121 1.03 8.25 -10.83
N VAL A 122 1.92 7.51 -10.17
CA VAL A 122 2.07 7.57 -8.72
C VAL A 122 2.81 8.86 -8.36
N GLU A 123 2.24 9.63 -7.43
CA GLU A 123 2.90 10.78 -6.85
C GLU A 123 4.13 10.35 -6.04
N LEU A 124 5.29 10.81 -6.50
CA LEU A 124 6.58 10.56 -5.87
C LEU A 124 6.93 11.68 -4.87
N PRO A 125 7.78 11.40 -3.87
CA PRO A 125 8.30 12.44 -2.99
C PRO A 125 9.05 13.53 -3.76
N HIS A 126 9.03 14.78 -3.27
CA HIS A 126 9.67 15.92 -3.94
C HIS A 126 11.17 15.77 -4.24
N TRP A 127 11.86 14.87 -3.55
CA TRP A 127 13.29 14.60 -3.78
C TRP A 127 13.55 13.69 -5.00
N ALA A 128 12.53 12.99 -5.50
CA ALA A 128 12.62 12.17 -6.70
C ALA A 128 11.99 12.91 -7.88
N LYS A 129 12.81 13.24 -8.89
CA LYS A 129 12.34 13.91 -10.11
C LYS A 129 11.75 12.94 -11.12
N SER A 130 12.04 11.66 -10.98
CA SER A 130 11.51 10.60 -11.83
C SER A 130 11.38 9.27 -11.07
N PRO A 131 10.57 8.32 -11.57
CA PRO A 131 10.50 6.95 -11.02
C PRO A 131 11.86 6.25 -10.95
N GLU A 132 12.72 6.46 -11.95
CA GLU A 132 14.08 5.90 -11.98
C GLU A 132 14.95 6.50 -10.87
N GLU A 133 14.85 7.81 -10.63
CA GLU A 133 15.55 8.45 -9.52
C GLU A 133 15.03 7.96 -8.17
N PHE A 134 13.71 7.80 -8.02
CA PHE A 134 13.10 7.22 -6.82
C PHE A 134 13.68 5.83 -6.53
N VAL A 135 13.61 4.92 -7.49
CA VAL A 135 14.12 3.55 -7.36
C VAL A 135 15.63 3.55 -7.09
N ARG A 136 16.41 4.37 -7.82
CA ARG A 136 17.86 4.49 -7.63
C ARG A 136 18.20 4.89 -6.20
N ILE A 137 17.51 5.88 -5.63
CA ILE A 137 17.76 6.33 -4.25
C ILE A 137 17.34 5.27 -3.22
N ASN A 138 16.21 4.57 -3.42
CA ASN A 138 15.80 3.52 -2.50
C ASN A 138 16.75 2.31 -2.47
N ARG A 139 17.52 2.09 -3.54
CA ARG A 139 18.50 1.01 -3.64
C ARG A 139 19.86 1.34 -2.97
N LEU A 140 20.16 2.63 -2.75
CA LEU A 140 21.43 3.09 -2.15
C LEU A 140 21.42 2.92 -0.63
#